data_AF-A0A811UAU1-F1
#
_entry.id   AF-A0A811UAU1-F1
#
_cell.length_a   1.000
_cell.length_b   1.000
_cell.length_c   1.000
_cell.angle_alpha   90.00
_cell.angle_beta   90.00
_cell.angle_gamma   90.00
#
_symmetry.space_group_name_H-M   'P 1'
#
loop_
_entity.id
_entity.type
_entity.pdbx_description
1 polymer ?
#
loop_
_entity_poly.entity_id
_entity_poly.type
_entity_poly.pdbx_seq_one_letter_code
_entity_poly.pdbx_strand_id
1 'polypeptide(L)'
;MQSPGRKTLALRLLNGISLEGMKKNAYSWTSILIKSYAECKDSGDANQIITAIGKLAKSSHTSQDSRKLFGSNYIKNILEVITNECHVPVDHFVLLQTISILLKLYPEYSTQASGGVKNFLTKFIDSPKHDIVESSALCYHLLLNISKERSNDILAKELWSIYQRKLVDVLQTLSDIFLGNASSNVMEAVKCEPLNIPMFQLSDDPIKRYPQIFLRFKNIAIYLIVTLREPFSAVKLINSNSVIHLIKSALGNSHINQQRNKKINEIMLDLLLPQFFNVLLKILETLILSLGNHLRRSYKQIWTIFGDLLKLTTYEKNKKKTSYLRLRLKTYHVISLWCQTIGQGSRSDLISNSIMDDMLNICKSMSTTNSVATDTIMMEAIYSAQRCIFHILNSSPNNLKLYSSLVMETNVMNFFCRTCDSSLWNTYSCEYRSGLIKILFSILTARAFLKPSSVEAIINIIRQVSVSDKNIEVRNNCATILLYLENCAHPQKNSYKLNVVQRTVNNFINVAENNKLQQQNSHIYTNDGNCQKTSSEFALKEKSQPDRIAENGIKIVPQFSEASTIKSIEKANNKPTNSNDQMPEAESTSIYLEDISDDISTDEKLVANIVTTFIEDLI
;
A
#
# COMPACT_ATOMS: atom_id res chain seq x y z
N MET A 1 30.00 -46.39 0.13
CA MET A 1 28.72 -46.12 0.82
C MET A 1 29.02 -45.37 2.13
N GLN A 2 28.93 -44.04 2.14
CA GLN A 2 29.16 -43.24 3.36
C GLN A 2 27.79 -42.86 3.95
N SER A 3 27.63 -43.01 5.27
CA SER A 3 26.34 -42.93 5.94
C SER A 3 25.69 -41.54 5.78
N PRO A 4 24.39 -41.47 5.42
CA PRO A 4 23.68 -40.21 5.18
C PRO A 4 23.74 -39.25 6.39
N GLY A 5 23.72 -39.79 7.61
CA GLY A 5 23.83 -39.00 8.84
C GLY A 5 25.12 -38.20 9.02
N ARG A 6 26.26 -38.60 8.42
CA ARG A 6 27.52 -37.84 8.51
C ARG A 6 27.56 -36.66 7.54
N LYS A 7 26.91 -36.76 6.37
CA LYS A 7 26.82 -35.66 5.39
C LYS A 7 25.92 -34.53 5.90
N THR A 8 24.75 -34.84 6.43
CA THR A 8 23.83 -33.85 6.99
C THR A 8 24.43 -33.13 8.21
N LEU A 9 25.21 -33.85 9.03
CA LEU A 9 25.89 -33.28 10.20
C LEU A 9 27.07 -32.39 9.77
N ALA A 10 27.83 -32.77 8.74
CA ALA A 10 28.87 -31.92 8.14
C ALA A 10 28.29 -30.65 7.48
N LEU A 11 27.12 -30.74 6.83
CA LEU A 11 26.40 -29.59 6.25
C LEU A 11 25.84 -28.65 7.32
N ARG A 12 25.33 -29.18 8.43
CA ARG A 12 24.92 -28.38 9.59
C ARG A 12 26.10 -27.71 10.27
N LEU A 13 27.22 -28.43 10.42
CA LEU A 13 28.47 -27.87 10.96
C LEU A 13 29.00 -26.76 10.05
N LEU A 14 29.03 -26.96 8.72
CA LEU A 14 29.34 -25.90 7.75
C LEU A 14 28.45 -24.67 7.94
N ASN A 15 27.14 -24.87 8.08
CA ASN A 15 26.22 -23.75 8.34
C ASN A 15 26.44 -23.03 9.68
N GLY A 16 27.16 -23.65 10.63
CA GLY A 16 27.52 -23.09 11.94
C GLY A 16 28.98 -22.63 12.08
N ILE A 17 29.83 -22.79 11.06
CA ILE A 17 31.23 -22.30 11.09
C ILE A 17 31.24 -20.77 11.01
N SER A 18 32.11 -20.14 11.81
CA SER A 18 32.31 -18.69 11.79
C SER A 18 32.74 -18.19 10.39
N LEU A 19 32.32 -16.98 10.03
CA LEU A 19 32.62 -16.37 8.71
C LEU A 19 34.12 -16.40 8.37
N GLU A 20 34.99 -16.31 9.37
CA GLU A 20 36.45 -16.38 9.23
C GLU A 20 36.98 -17.76 8.87
N GLY A 21 36.40 -18.84 9.41
CA GLY A 21 36.75 -20.21 9.03
C GLY A 21 36.32 -20.55 7.60
N MET A 22 35.20 -19.98 7.15
CA MET A 22 34.73 -20.14 5.77
C MET A 22 35.63 -19.42 4.75
N LYS A 23 36.19 -18.24 5.09
CA LYS A 23 37.04 -17.47 4.17
C LYS A 23 38.31 -18.20 3.75
N LYS A 24 39.00 -18.90 4.66
CA LYS A 24 40.29 -19.56 4.36
C LYS A 24 40.18 -20.72 3.37
N ASN A 25 39.03 -21.40 3.31
CA ASN A 25 38.81 -22.61 2.51
C ASN A 25 37.59 -22.52 1.58
N ALA A 26 37.08 -21.31 1.30
CA ALA A 26 35.83 -21.12 0.55
C ALA A 26 35.82 -21.88 -0.78
N TYR A 27 36.94 -21.87 -1.50
CA TYR A 27 37.11 -22.54 -2.79
C TYR A 27 36.98 -24.06 -2.72
N SER A 28 37.66 -24.67 -1.75
CA SER A 28 37.61 -26.11 -1.48
C SER A 28 36.20 -26.53 -1.10
N TRP A 29 35.53 -25.74 -0.26
CA TRP A 29 34.15 -26.00 0.15
C TRP A 29 33.18 -25.86 -1.02
N THR A 30 33.35 -24.85 -1.88
CA THR A 30 32.47 -24.66 -3.04
C THR A 30 32.55 -25.81 -4.03
N SER A 31 33.75 -26.35 -4.34
CA SER A 31 33.86 -27.51 -5.23
C SER A 31 33.19 -28.76 -4.64
N ILE A 32 33.39 -29.00 -3.34
CA ILE A 32 32.78 -30.13 -2.61
C ILE A 32 31.25 -29.99 -2.61
N LEU A 33 30.73 -28.79 -2.36
CA LEU A 33 29.29 -28.54 -2.32
C LEU A 33 28.65 -28.69 -3.70
N ILE A 34 29.27 -28.19 -4.77
CA ILE A 34 28.78 -28.38 -6.15
C ILE A 34 28.70 -29.87 -6.49
N LYS A 35 29.77 -30.63 -6.20
CA LYS A 35 29.79 -32.08 -6.44
C LYS A 35 28.75 -32.82 -5.59
N SER A 36 28.65 -32.44 -4.32
CA SER A 36 27.67 -33.03 -3.40
C SER A 36 26.23 -32.73 -3.82
N TYR A 37 25.98 -31.56 -4.39
CA TYR A 37 24.68 -31.18 -4.94
C TYR A 37 24.32 -32.03 -6.15
N ALA A 38 25.25 -32.20 -7.10
CA ALA A 38 25.03 -33.01 -8.30
C ALA A 38 24.76 -34.50 -7.98
N GLU A 39 25.36 -35.02 -6.90
CA GLU A 39 25.15 -36.39 -6.43
C GLU A 39 24.02 -36.53 -5.39
N CYS A 40 23.35 -35.42 -5.04
CA CYS A 40 22.33 -35.42 -3.99
C CYS A 40 21.10 -36.21 -4.44
N LYS A 41 20.42 -36.84 -3.48
CA LYS A 41 19.14 -37.54 -3.69
C LYS A 41 18.03 -37.04 -2.76
N ASP A 42 18.39 -36.34 -1.69
CA ASP A 42 17.49 -35.82 -0.68
C ASP A 42 17.25 -34.31 -0.87
N SER A 43 15.99 -33.89 -0.77
CA SER A 43 15.59 -32.49 -0.97
C SER A 43 16.04 -31.56 0.16
N GLY A 44 16.06 -32.05 1.40
CA GLY A 44 16.49 -31.29 2.58
C GLY A 44 17.98 -31.00 2.54
N ASP A 45 18.79 -32.00 2.21
CA ASP A 45 20.24 -31.83 2.04
C ASP A 45 20.56 -30.91 0.85
N ALA A 46 19.83 -31.03 -0.28
CA ALA A 46 20.00 -30.16 -1.44
C ALA A 46 19.73 -28.68 -1.12
N ASN A 47 18.65 -28.38 -0.40
CA ASN A 47 18.31 -27.02 0.05
C ASN A 47 19.40 -26.44 0.98
N GLN A 48 19.93 -27.25 1.89
CA GLN A 48 21.03 -26.82 2.78
C GLN A 48 22.32 -26.53 2.02
N ILE A 49 22.64 -27.36 1.01
CA ILE A 49 23.81 -27.17 0.15
C ILE A 49 23.70 -25.85 -0.62
N ILE A 50 22.57 -25.59 -1.27
CA ILE A 50 22.34 -24.34 -2.00
C ILE A 50 22.45 -23.12 -1.07
N THR A 51 21.84 -23.21 0.11
CA THR A 51 21.92 -22.14 1.12
C THR A 51 23.37 -21.87 1.54
N ALA A 52 24.17 -22.93 1.74
CA ALA A 52 25.59 -22.82 2.06
C ALA A 52 26.38 -22.18 0.92
N ILE A 53 26.10 -22.53 -0.34
CA ILE A 53 26.70 -21.89 -1.52
C ILE A 53 26.40 -20.38 -1.52
N GLY A 54 25.15 -19.97 -1.25
CA GLY A 54 24.77 -18.57 -1.15
C GLY A 54 25.53 -17.80 -0.05
N LYS A 55 25.74 -18.43 1.12
CA LYS A 55 26.55 -17.86 2.22
C LYS A 55 28.04 -17.75 1.85
N LEU A 56 28.59 -18.76 1.17
CA LEU A 56 29.97 -18.73 0.69
C LEU A 56 30.19 -17.64 -0.36
N ALA A 57 29.23 -17.45 -1.28
CA ALA A 57 29.29 -16.39 -2.26
C ALA A 57 29.31 -15.00 -1.58
N LYS A 58 28.49 -14.79 -0.54
CA LYS A 58 28.48 -13.55 0.25
C LYS A 58 29.81 -13.32 0.98
N SER A 59 30.32 -14.33 1.68
CA SER A 59 31.58 -14.21 2.43
C SER A 59 32.80 -14.00 1.51
N SER A 60 32.80 -14.61 0.33
CA SER A 60 33.85 -14.44 -0.68
C SER A 60 33.86 -13.07 -1.35
N HIS A 61 32.80 -12.27 -1.19
CA HIS A 61 32.72 -10.91 -1.71
C HIS A 61 33.41 -9.86 -0.80
N THR A 62 33.99 -10.28 0.34
CA THR A 62 34.56 -9.35 1.34
C THR A 62 35.87 -8.67 0.93
N SER A 63 36.63 -9.24 -0.01
CA SER A 63 37.84 -8.62 -0.57
C SER A 63 37.83 -8.68 -2.10
N GLN A 64 38.52 -7.76 -2.76
CA GLN A 64 38.55 -7.70 -4.22
C GLN A 64 39.21 -8.96 -4.84
N ASP A 65 40.30 -9.44 -4.24
CA ASP A 65 41.00 -10.64 -4.73
C ASP A 65 40.16 -11.90 -4.53
N SER A 66 39.53 -12.05 -3.36
CA SER A 66 38.65 -13.19 -3.10
C SER A 66 37.44 -13.19 -4.04
N ARG A 67 36.87 -12.01 -4.31
CA ARG A 67 35.75 -11.82 -5.25
C ARG A 67 36.16 -12.23 -6.67
N LYS A 68 37.31 -11.78 -7.15
CA LYS A 68 37.79 -12.12 -8.50
C LYS A 68 38.00 -13.62 -8.66
N LEU A 69 38.70 -14.22 -7.70
CA LEU A 69 39.08 -15.64 -7.75
C LEU A 69 37.87 -16.56 -7.58
N PHE A 70 36.91 -16.20 -6.73
CA PHE A 70 35.63 -16.91 -6.63
C PHE A 70 34.80 -16.76 -7.91
N GLY A 71 34.72 -15.51 -8.40
CA GLY A 71 34.00 -15.10 -9.60
C GLY A 71 34.40 -15.91 -10.82
N SER A 72 35.69 -15.89 -11.16
CA SER A 72 36.22 -16.51 -12.37
C SER A 72 36.12 -18.03 -12.37
N ASN A 73 36.24 -18.65 -11.19
CA ASN A 73 36.41 -20.10 -11.10
C ASN A 73 35.10 -20.85 -10.86
N TYR A 74 34.12 -20.24 -10.19
CA TYR A 74 32.95 -20.99 -9.69
C TYR A 74 31.61 -20.46 -10.17
N ILE A 75 31.43 -19.17 -10.40
CA ILE A 75 30.10 -18.58 -10.64
C ILE A 75 29.39 -19.23 -11.83
N LYS A 76 30.07 -19.37 -12.97
CA LYS A 76 29.52 -20.03 -14.16
C LYS A 76 29.07 -21.45 -13.86
N ASN A 77 29.96 -22.26 -13.26
CA ASN A 77 29.69 -23.65 -12.95
C ASN A 77 28.54 -23.80 -11.93
N ILE A 78 28.51 -22.96 -10.89
CA ILE A 78 27.41 -22.94 -9.92
C ILE A 78 26.09 -22.67 -10.65
N LEU A 79 26.03 -21.60 -11.46
CA LEU A 79 24.81 -21.23 -12.18
C LEU A 79 24.36 -22.33 -13.14
N GLU A 80 25.27 -22.95 -13.89
CA GLU A 80 24.96 -24.06 -14.80
C GLU A 80 24.42 -25.28 -14.03
N VAL A 81 25.08 -25.68 -12.94
CA VAL A 81 24.68 -26.84 -12.14
C VAL A 81 23.32 -26.64 -11.48
N ILE A 82 23.03 -25.45 -10.94
CA ILE A 82 21.76 -25.19 -10.26
C ILE A 82 20.60 -24.91 -11.23
N THR A 83 20.87 -24.49 -12.47
CA THR A 83 19.82 -24.21 -13.47
C THR A 83 19.49 -25.40 -14.36
N ASN A 84 20.40 -26.38 -14.47
CA ASN A 84 20.12 -27.65 -15.11
C ASN A 84 19.03 -28.41 -14.33
N GLU A 85 18.16 -29.13 -15.05
CA GLU A 85 17.07 -29.89 -14.45
C GLU A 85 17.63 -30.93 -13.47
N CYS A 86 17.55 -30.61 -12.19
CA CYS A 86 18.05 -31.48 -11.13
C CYS A 86 17.08 -32.66 -10.96
N HIS A 87 17.63 -33.87 -10.83
CA HIS A 87 16.85 -35.08 -10.55
C HIS A 87 16.19 -35.08 -9.15
N VAL A 88 16.48 -34.09 -8.31
CA VAL A 88 15.98 -33.98 -6.93
C VAL A 88 14.99 -32.82 -6.84
N PRO A 89 13.84 -33.00 -6.17
CA PRO A 89 12.92 -31.89 -5.89
C PRO A 89 13.58 -30.90 -4.93
N VAL A 90 13.94 -29.72 -5.42
CA VAL A 90 14.54 -28.63 -4.64
C VAL A 90 13.49 -27.54 -4.42
N ASP A 91 13.59 -26.83 -3.29
CA ASP A 91 12.78 -25.64 -3.10
C ASP A 91 13.25 -24.53 -4.07
N HIS A 92 12.43 -24.30 -5.10
CA HIS A 92 12.67 -23.27 -6.11
C HIS A 92 12.89 -21.88 -5.51
N PHE A 93 12.29 -21.55 -4.36
CA PHE A 93 12.50 -20.26 -3.71
C PHE A 93 13.96 -20.10 -3.23
N VAL A 94 14.50 -21.10 -2.55
CA VAL A 94 15.90 -21.12 -2.06
C VAL A 94 16.88 -21.03 -3.23
N LEU A 95 16.57 -21.72 -4.32
CA LEU A 95 17.36 -21.69 -5.55
C LEU A 95 17.37 -20.30 -6.20
N LEU A 96 16.20 -19.68 -6.38
CA LEU A 96 16.06 -18.34 -6.96
C LEU A 96 16.71 -17.27 -6.08
N GLN A 97 16.60 -17.37 -4.75
CA GLN A 97 17.33 -16.50 -3.84
C GLN A 97 18.84 -16.60 -4.05
N THR A 98 19.36 -17.82 -4.19
CA THR A 98 20.79 -18.05 -4.42
C THR A 98 21.23 -17.50 -5.77
N ILE A 99 20.46 -17.73 -6.83
CA ILE A 99 20.70 -17.12 -8.15
C ILE A 99 20.74 -15.59 -8.02
N SER A 100 19.77 -14.98 -7.33
CA SER A 100 19.74 -13.52 -7.14
C SER A 100 20.98 -12.98 -6.43
N ILE A 101 21.51 -13.70 -5.44
CA ILE A 101 22.75 -13.35 -4.73
C ILE A 101 23.93 -13.38 -5.70
N LEU A 102 24.05 -14.43 -6.52
CA LEU A 102 25.14 -14.59 -7.48
C LEU A 102 25.11 -13.49 -8.55
N LEU A 103 23.93 -13.22 -9.13
CA LEU A 103 23.75 -12.17 -10.13
C LEU A 103 24.06 -10.78 -9.56
N LYS A 104 23.63 -10.50 -8.31
CA LYS A 104 23.85 -9.19 -7.68
C LYS A 104 25.30 -8.94 -7.27
N LEU A 105 25.99 -9.96 -6.74
CA LEU A 105 27.36 -9.80 -6.22
C LEU A 105 28.46 -10.07 -7.26
N TYR A 106 28.16 -10.86 -8.30
CA TYR A 106 29.12 -11.27 -9.32
C TYR A 106 28.57 -11.05 -10.74
N PRO A 107 28.15 -9.82 -11.09
CA PRO A 107 27.49 -9.55 -12.36
C PRO A 107 28.38 -9.85 -13.57
N GLU A 108 29.64 -9.41 -13.54
CA GLU A 108 30.66 -9.63 -14.58
C GLU A 108 30.85 -11.12 -14.94
N TYR A 109 30.85 -11.99 -13.93
CA TYR A 109 31.08 -13.43 -14.06
C TYR A 109 29.81 -14.21 -14.42
N SER A 110 28.63 -13.63 -14.17
CA SER A 110 27.33 -14.24 -14.45
C SER A 110 26.90 -14.12 -15.92
N THR A 111 27.52 -13.20 -16.67
CA THR A 111 27.23 -12.98 -18.10
C THR A 111 27.25 -14.26 -18.93
N GLN A 112 28.24 -15.12 -18.72
CA GLN A 112 28.47 -16.35 -19.49
C GLN A 112 27.40 -17.42 -19.25
N ALA A 113 26.79 -17.45 -18.07
CA ALA A 113 25.73 -18.40 -17.70
C ALA A 113 24.31 -17.81 -17.88
N SER A 114 24.20 -16.56 -18.33
CA SER A 114 22.92 -15.85 -18.40
C SER A 114 21.87 -16.54 -19.25
N GLY A 115 22.26 -17.25 -20.32
CA GLY A 115 21.33 -18.03 -21.17
C GLY A 115 20.64 -19.18 -20.42
N GLY A 116 21.40 -19.96 -19.64
CA GLY A 116 20.86 -21.06 -18.84
C GLY A 116 19.91 -20.54 -17.76
N VAL A 117 20.28 -19.46 -17.09
CA VAL A 117 19.42 -18.79 -16.10
C VAL A 117 18.13 -18.28 -16.76
N LYS A 118 18.21 -17.62 -17.92
CA LYS A 118 17.00 -17.15 -18.66
C LYS A 118 16.03 -18.30 -18.93
N ASN A 119 16.52 -19.42 -19.45
CA ASN A 119 15.70 -20.60 -19.76
C ASN A 119 15.12 -21.28 -18.52
N PHE A 120 15.85 -21.23 -17.40
CA PHE A 120 15.36 -21.72 -16.13
C PHE A 120 14.21 -20.85 -15.59
N LEU A 121 14.35 -19.52 -15.68
CA LEU A 121 13.37 -18.57 -15.15
C LEU A 121 12.03 -18.56 -15.90
N THR A 122 11.99 -18.95 -17.18
CA THR A 122 10.74 -18.99 -17.96
C THR A 122 9.71 -19.95 -17.37
N LYS A 123 10.17 -20.98 -16.67
CA LYS A 123 9.33 -22.00 -16.03
C LYS A 123 8.46 -21.43 -14.89
N PHE A 124 8.81 -20.27 -14.35
CA PHE A 124 8.14 -19.69 -13.18
C PHE A 124 7.18 -18.55 -13.50
N ILE A 125 7.04 -18.16 -14.77
CA ILE A 125 6.18 -17.02 -15.15
C ILE A 125 4.71 -17.29 -14.80
N ASP A 126 4.27 -18.56 -14.86
CA ASP A 126 2.93 -19.00 -14.49
C ASP A 126 2.87 -19.72 -13.14
N SER A 127 3.88 -19.53 -12.28
CA SER A 127 3.86 -20.15 -10.95
C SER A 127 2.72 -19.56 -10.11
N PRO A 128 1.95 -20.39 -9.37
CA PRO A 128 0.94 -19.89 -8.44
C PRO A 128 1.54 -19.26 -7.17
N LYS A 129 2.80 -19.57 -6.85
CA LYS A 129 3.43 -19.13 -5.60
C LYS A 129 4.03 -17.73 -5.74
N HIS A 130 3.52 -16.77 -4.96
CA HIS A 130 3.94 -15.37 -5.01
C HIS A 130 5.45 -15.19 -4.85
N ASP A 131 6.05 -15.84 -3.84
CA ASP A 131 7.47 -15.68 -3.51
C ASP A 131 8.41 -16.15 -4.64
N ILE A 132 8.00 -17.19 -5.38
CA ILE A 132 8.73 -17.71 -6.53
C ILE A 132 8.68 -16.69 -7.68
N VAL A 133 7.49 -16.13 -7.95
CA VAL A 133 7.29 -15.14 -9.01
C VAL A 133 8.07 -13.86 -8.72
N GLU A 134 8.03 -13.36 -7.47
CA GLU A 134 8.80 -12.16 -7.08
C GLU A 134 10.31 -12.41 -7.17
N SER A 135 10.80 -13.57 -6.71
CA SER A 135 12.22 -13.93 -6.79
C SER A 135 12.67 -14.13 -8.25
N SER A 136 11.82 -14.69 -9.09
CA SER A 136 12.06 -14.85 -10.53
C SER A 136 12.12 -13.50 -11.25
N ALA A 137 11.17 -12.62 -10.96
CA ALA A 137 11.16 -11.23 -11.44
C ALA A 137 12.44 -10.49 -11.05
N LEU A 138 12.91 -10.66 -9.80
CA LEU A 138 14.17 -10.08 -9.33
C LEU A 138 15.35 -10.61 -10.12
N CYS A 139 15.41 -11.92 -10.39
CA CYS A 139 16.46 -12.51 -11.20
C CYS A 139 16.46 -11.97 -12.64
N TYR A 140 15.28 -11.80 -13.26
CA TYR A 140 15.18 -11.17 -14.59
C TYR A 140 15.65 -9.71 -14.58
N HIS A 141 15.31 -8.93 -13.56
CA HIS A 141 15.80 -7.56 -13.40
C HIS A 141 17.33 -7.52 -13.22
N LEU A 142 17.90 -8.44 -12.46
CA LEU A 142 19.36 -8.56 -12.33
C LEU A 142 20.03 -9.00 -13.64
N LEU A 143 19.41 -9.91 -14.40
CA LEU A 143 19.89 -10.27 -15.74
C LEU A 143 19.83 -9.08 -16.71
N LEU A 144 18.85 -8.19 -16.56
CA LEU A 144 18.75 -6.96 -17.35
C LEU A 144 19.92 -6.00 -17.05
N ASN A 145 20.40 -5.95 -15.80
CA ASN A 145 21.61 -5.20 -15.44
C ASN A 145 22.87 -5.81 -16.07
N ILE A 146 22.98 -7.14 -16.08
CA ILE A 146 24.20 -7.87 -16.49
C ILE A 146 24.33 -7.98 -18.01
N SER A 147 23.22 -8.05 -18.73
CA SER A 147 23.19 -8.29 -20.19
C SER A 147 23.93 -7.22 -21.01
N LYS A 148 24.20 -6.04 -20.43
CA LYS A 148 24.88 -4.93 -21.12
C LYS A 148 25.91 -4.16 -20.28
N GLU A 149 26.42 -4.73 -19.19
CA GLU A 149 27.50 -4.11 -18.39
C GLU A 149 28.77 -3.77 -19.20
N ARG A 150 28.87 -4.20 -20.46
CA ARG A 150 30.00 -3.92 -21.38
C ARG A 150 29.70 -2.93 -22.51
N SER A 151 28.49 -2.37 -22.62
CA SER A 151 28.11 -1.52 -23.75
C SER A 151 27.41 -0.24 -23.30
N ASN A 152 27.93 0.92 -23.75
CA ASN A 152 27.42 2.30 -23.60
C ASN A 152 26.13 2.48 -22.76
N ASP A 153 26.17 3.35 -21.74
CA ASP A 153 25.03 3.75 -20.89
C ASP A 153 23.72 3.98 -21.68
N ILE A 154 23.81 4.51 -22.90
CA ILE A 154 22.70 4.67 -23.85
C ILE A 154 21.97 3.35 -24.15
N LEU A 155 22.70 2.28 -24.46
CA LEU A 155 22.15 0.97 -24.83
C LEU A 155 21.49 0.26 -23.64
N ALA A 156 21.94 0.53 -22.41
CA ALA A 156 21.34 0.02 -21.18
C ALA A 156 20.00 0.71 -20.89
N LYS A 157 19.93 2.04 -21.07
CA LYS A 157 18.69 2.82 -20.96
C LYS A 157 17.64 2.39 -21.98
N GLU A 158 18.05 2.19 -23.23
CA GLU A 158 17.17 1.70 -24.29
C GLU A 158 16.66 0.30 -23.99
N LEU A 159 17.54 -0.62 -23.57
CA LEU A 159 17.15 -1.99 -23.22
C LEU A 159 16.13 -2.00 -22.09
N TRP A 160 16.37 -1.21 -21.04
CA TRP A 160 15.44 -1.09 -19.93
C TRP A 160 14.08 -0.53 -20.37
N SER A 161 14.07 0.49 -21.25
CA SER A 161 12.84 1.07 -21.78
C SER A 161 12.05 0.09 -22.66
N ILE A 162 12.75 -0.70 -23.50
CA ILE A 162 12.13 -1.76 -24.31
C ILE A 162 11.53 -2.82 -23.40
N TYR A 163 12.28 -3.24 -22.36
CA TYR A 163 11.82 -4.22 -21.38
C TYR A 163 10.55 -3.75 -20.66
N GLN A 164 10.55 -2.51 -20.14
CA GLN A 164 9.37 -1.91 -19.51
C GLN A 164 8.18 -1.86 -20.47
N ARG A 165 8.40 -1.40 -21.71
CA ARG A 165 7.35 -1.31 -22.73
C ARG A 165 6.73 -2.66 -23.00
N LYS A 166 7.54 -3.70 -23.20
CA LYS A 166 7.05 -5.06 -23.46
C LYS A 166 6.23 -5.64 -22.32
N LEU A 167 6.61 -5.38 -21.07
CA LEU A 167 5.78 -5.78 -19.92
C LEU A 167 4.41 -5.06 -19.93
N VAL A 168 4.39 -3.76 -20.22
CA VAL A 168 3.15 -2.98 -20.30
C VAL A 168 2.28 -3.44 -21.46
N ASP A 169 2.86 -3.72 -22.63
CA ASP A 169 2.14 -4.23 -23.81
C ASP A 169 1.45 -5.57 -23.49
N VAL A 170 2.16 -6.51 -22.83
CA VAL A 170 1.59 -7.80 -22.42
C VAL A 170 0.47 -7.62 -21.39
N LEU A 171 0.65 -6.72 -20.42
CA LEU A 171 -0.40 -6.41 -19.45
C LEU A 171 -1.64 -5.81 -20.11
N GLN A 172 -1.46 -4.96 -21.12
CA GLN A 172 -2.56 -4.38 -21.90
C GLN A 172 -3.30 -5.49 -22.65
N THR A 173 -2.60 -6.37 -23.37
CA THR A 173 -3.22 -7.50 -24.07
C THR A 173 -3.99 -8.42 -23.11
N LEU A 174 -3.39 -8.77 -21.97
CA LEU A 174 -4.06 -9.59 -20.95
C LEU A 174 -5.28 -8.88 -20.35
N SER A 175 -5.19 -7.58 -20.11
CA SER A 175 -6.32 -6.76 -19.66
C SER A 175 -7.45 -6.75 -20.68
N ASP A 176 -7.13 -6.60 -21.97
CA ASP A 176 -8.12 -6.56 -23.04
C ASP A 176 -8.79 -7.93 -23.24
N ILE A 177 -8.06 -9.03 -23.07
CA ILE A 177 -8.65 -10.38 -23.08
C ILE A 177 -9.51 -10.61 -21.84
N PHE A 178 -9.01 -10.24 -20.64
CA PHE A 178 -9.73 -10.40 -19.37
C PHE A 178 -11.04 -9.62 -19.36
N LEU A 179 -11.03 -8.41 -19.91
CA LEU A 179 -12.20 -7.56 -20.06
C LEU A 179 -12.98 -7.86 -21.36
N GLY A 180 -12.68 -8.91 -22.11
CA GLY A 180 -13.48 -9.27 -23.30
C GLY A 180 -13.42 -8.29 -24.48
N ASN A 181 -12.48 -7.36 -24.51
CA ASN A 181 -12.23 -6.47 -25.65
C ASN A 181 -11.51 -7.19 -26.80
N ALA A 182 -10.76 -8.24 -26.47
CA ALA A 182 -10.06 -9.08 -27.43
C ALA A 182 -10.55 -10.52 -27.34
N SER A 183 -10.87 -11.12 -28.49
CA SER A 183 -11.34 -12.50 -28.59
C SER A 183 -10.23 -13.52 -28.85
N SER A 184 -8.96 -13.15 -28.69
CA SER A 184 -7.86 -14.09 -28.94
C SER A 184 -7.85 -15.21 -27.89
N ASN A 185 -7.79 -16.46 -28.35
CA ASN A 185 -7.62 -17.64 -27.50
C ASN A 185 -6.14 -18.01 -27.30
N VAL A 186 -5.23 -17.34 -28.00
CA VAL A 186 -3.78 -17.59 -27.92
C VAL A 186 -3.05 -16.26 -27.70
N MET A 187 -2.16 -16.25 -26.72
CA MET A 187 -1.21 -15.16 -26.53
C MET A 187 0.16 -15.60 -27.05
N GLU A 188 0.66 -14.88 -28.05
CA GLU A 188 1.95 -15.17 -28.68
C GLU A 188 3.11 -15.05 -27.68
N ALA A 189 4.17 -15.81 -27.93
CA ALA A 189 5.38 -15.73 -27.11
C ALA A 189 6.05 -14.36 -27.28
N VAL A 190 6.41 -13.72 -26.17
CA VAL A 190 7.13 -12.44 -26.18
C VAL A 190 8.60 -12.68 -25.88
N LYS A 191 9.44 -12.45 -26.88
CA LYS A 191 10.91 -12.51 -26.76
C LYS A 191 11.45 -11.09 -26.68
N CYS A 192 12.00 -10.73 -25.53
CA CYS A 192 12.62 -9.43 -25.27
C CYS A 192 13.78 -9.61 -24.31
N GLU A 193 15.02 -9.69 -24.78
CA GLU A 193 16.16 -10.01 -23.91
C GLU A 193 16.22 -9.12 -22.64
N PRO A 194 16.35 -9.69 -21.42
CA PRO A 194 16.44 -11.11 -21.08
C PRO A 194 15.09 -11.85 -20.97
N LEU A 195 13.96 -11.14 -20.94
CA LEU A 195 12.61 -11.66 -20.81
C LEU A 195 12.22 -12.60 -21.95
N ASN A 196 11.72 -13.77 -21.58
CA ASN A 196 11.12 -14.72 -22.51
C ASN A 196 9.80 -15.22 -21.92
N ILE A 197 8.69 -14.63 -22.36
CA ILE A 197 7.35 -14.99 -21.94
C ILE A 197 6.85 -16.07 -22.90
N PRO A 198 6.61 -17.31 -22.45
CA PRO A 198 6.19 -18.40 -23.32
C PRO A 198 4.81 -18.13 -23.91
N MET A 199 4.51 -18.80 -25.02
CA MET A 199 3.16 -18.81 -25.59
C MET A 199 2.16 -19.34 -24.55
N PHE A 200 0.98 -18.75 -24.51
CA PHE A 200 -0.06 -19.11 -23.55
C PHE A 200 -1.37 -19.39 -24.28
N GLN A 201 -1.86 -20.62 -24.17
CA GLN A 201 -3.12 -21.03 -24.76
C GLN A 201 -4.22 -21.03 -23.71
N LEU A 202 -5.32 -20.34 -23.99
CA LEU A 202 -6.44 -20.21 -23.08
C LEU A 202 -7.34 -21.43 -23.14
N SER A 203 -7.89 -21.82 -21.99
CA SER A 203 -8.96 -22.82 -21.94
C SER A 203 -10.24 -22.27 -22.58
N ASP A 204 -11.01 -23.15 -23.22
CA ASP A 204 -12.36 -22.83 -23.70
C ASP A 204 -13.37 -22.71 -22.54
N ASP A 205 -13.09 -23.36 -21.41
CA ASP A 205 -13.92 -23.31 -20.20
C ASP A 205 -13.71 -21.98 -19.46
N PRO A 206 -14.75 -21.13 -19.31
CA PRO A 206 -14.63 -19.84 -18.64
C PRO A 206 -14.15 -19.95 -17.18
N ILE A 207 -14.50 -21.04 -16.49
CA ILE A 207 -14.10 -21.28 -15.09
C ILE A 207 -12.59 -21.42 -14.97
N LYS A 208 -11.93 -21.98 -15.98
CA LYS A 208 -10.47 -22.12 -16.04
C LYS A 208 -9.79 -20.94 -16.72
N ARG A 209 -10.42 -20.40 -17.77
CA ARG A 209 -9.90 -19.31 -18.60
C ARG A 209 -9.65 -18.03 -17.80
N TYR A 210 -10.62 -17.57 -17.00
CA TYR A 210 -10.50 -16.32 -16.27
C TYR A 210 -9.38 -16.35 -15.21
N PRO A 211 -9.30 -17.37 -14.33
CA PRO A 211 -8.17 -17.53 -13.42
C PRO A 211 -6.83 -17.67 -14.12
N GLN A 212 -6.75 -18.37 -15.25
CA GLN A 212 -5.54 -18.49 -16.08
C GLN A 212 -5.04 -17.11 -16.55
N ILE A 213 -5.91 -16.31 -17.14
CA ILE A 213 -5.58 -14.94 -17.59
C ILE A 213 -5.17 -14.09 -16.39
N PHE A 214 -5.94 -14.15 -15.31
CA PHE A 214 -5.70 -13.36 -14.11
C PHE A 214 -4.36 -13.72 -13.44
N LEU A 215 -4.01 -15.00 -13.35
CA LEU A 215 -2.73 -15.45 -12.80
C LEU A 215 -1.57 -14.93 -13.64
N ARG A 216 -1.63 -15.07 -14.98
CA ARG A 216 -0.62 -14.51 -15.88
C ARG A 216 -0.49 -13.01 -15.70
N PHE A 217 -1.62 -12.30 -15.65
CA PHE A 217 -1.65 -10.85 -15.46
C PHE A 217 -1.02 -10.44 -14.11
N LYS A 218 -1.42 -11.08 -13.01
CA LYS A 218 -0.85 -10.89 -11.66
C LYS A 218 0.66 -11.10 -11.67
N ASN A 219 1.14 -12.14 -12.33
CA ASN A 219 2.56 -12.46 -12.38
C ASN A 219 3.35 -11.46 -13.23
N ILE A 220 2.89 -11.12 -14.43
CA ILE A 220 3.56 -10.08 -15.25
C ILE A 220 3.54 -8.71 -14.55
N ALA A 221 2.49 -8.40 -13.80
CA ALA A 221 2.44 -7.18 -12.99
C ALA A 221 3.54 -7.15 -11.91
N ILE A 222 3.83 -8.29 -11.27
CA ILE A 222 4.95 -8.42 -10.33
C ILE A 222 6.28 -8.12 -11.02
N TYR A 223 6.49 -8.62 -12.24
CA TYR A 223 7.70 -8.33 -13.01
C TYR A 223 7.86 -6.83 -13.27
N LEU A 224 6.78 -6.14 -13.64
CA LEU A 224 6.79 -4.68 -13.81
C LEU A 224 7.07 -3.95 -12.48
N ILE A 225 6.42 -4.37 -11.39
CA ILE A 225 6.60 -3.79 -10.04
C ILE A 225 8.06 -3.90 -9.60
N VAL A 226 8.65 -5.10 -9.67
CA VAL A 226 10.06 -5.34 -9.31
C VAL A 226 10.98 -4.48 -10.18
N THR A 227 10.75 -4.43 -11.49
CA THR A 227 11.57 -3.65 -12.42
C THR A 227 11.51 -2.13 -12.13
N LEU A 228 10.36 -1.62 -11.69
CA LEU A 228 10.21 -0.22 -11.28
C LEU A 228 10.89 0.07 -9.92
N ARG A 229 10.76 -0.85 -8.96
CA ARG A 229 11.28 -0.70 -7.59
C ARG A 229 12.80 -0.85 -7.48
N GLU A 230 13.37 -1.87 -8.10
CA GLU A 230 14.75 -2.29 -7.84
C GLU A 230 15.80 -1.39 -8.52
N PRO A 231 16.95 -1.09 -7.91
CA PRO A 231 17.96 -0.23 -8.52
C PRO A 231 18.49 -0.79 -9.84
N PHE A 232 18.83 0.11 -10.77
CA PHE A 232 19.38 -0.22 -12.09
C PHE A 232 20.72 0.50 -12.28
N SER A 233 21.66 -0.10 -13.02
CA SER A 233 23.02 0.46 -13.19
C SER A 233 23.03 1.79 -13.96
N ALA A 234 22.00 2.05 -14.77
CA ALA A 234 21.80 3.30 -15.51
C ALA A 234 20.53 4.04 -15.06
N VAL A 235 20.37 5.29 -15.53
CA VAL A 235 19.14 6.07 -15.29
C VAL A 235 17.94 5.37 -15.95
N LYS A 236 16.89 5.05 -15.18
CA LYS A 236 15.66 4.44 -15.71
C LYS A 236 14.81 5.46 -16.48
N LEU A 237 14.57 5.21 -17.76
CA LEU A 237 13.64 5.99 -18.58
C LEU A 237 12.20 5.47 -18.42
N ILE A 238 11.60 5.72 -17.25
CA ILE A 238 10.26 5.23 -16.91
C ILE A 238 9.21 5.95 -17.76
N ASN A 239 8.52 5.22 -18.65
CA ASN A 239 7.34 5.74 -19.33
C ASN A 239 6.13 5.66 -18.39
N SER A 240 5.91 6.70 -17.59
CA SER A 240 4.77 6.76 -16.67
C SER A 240 3.42 6.83 -17.40
N ASN A 241 3.40 7.44 -18.58
CA ASN A 241 2.15 7.65 -19.32
C ASN A 241 1.58 6.34 -19.85
N SER A 242 2.42 5.41 -20.31
CA SER A 242 1.93 4.09 -20.76
C SER A 242 1.33 3.29 -19.60
N VAL A 243 1.96 3.33 -18.41
CA VAL A 243 1.45 2.64 -17.22
C VAL A 243 0.12 3.26 -16.74
N ILE A 244 0.03 4.59 -16.71
CA ILE A 244 -1.21 5.29 -16.37
C ILE A 244 -2.30 4.99 -17.41
N HIS A 245 -1.95 4.98 -18.70
CA HIS A 245 -2.87 4.64 -19.79
C HIS A 245 -3.42 3.22 -19.64
N LEU A 246 -2.59 2.22 -19.34
CA LEU A 246 -3.01 0.85 -19.07
C LEU A 246 -4.12 0.81 -18.00
N ILE A 247 -3.90 1.49 -16.88
CA ILE A 247 -4.88 1.52 -15.77
C ILE A 247 -6.18 2.22 -16.20
N LYS A 248 -6.08 3.35 -16.91
CA LYS A 248 -7.25 4.09 -17.40
C LYS A 248 -8.04 3.31 -18.43
N SER A 249 -7.37 2.65 -19.36
CA SER A 249 -8.00 1.81 -20.38
C SER A 249 -8.77 0.67 -19.72
N ALA A 250 -8.16 -0.01 -18.75
CA ALA A 250 -8.81 -1.08 -18.00
C ALA A 250 -10.09 -0.59 -17.27
N LEU A 251 -10.03 0.58 -16.63
CA LEU A 251 -11.19 1.19 -15.98
C LEU A 251 -12.29 1.58 -16.97
N GLY A 252 -11.94 2.25 -18.07
CA GLY A 252 -12.91 2.66 -19.09
C GLY A 252 -13.66 1.48 -19.71
N ASN A 253 -12.96 0.36 -19.93
CA ASN A 253 -13.52 -0.83 -20.56
C ASN A 253 -14.38 -1.67 -19.59
N SER A 254 -14.20 -1.53 -18.28
CA SER A 254 -14.99 -2.27 -17.28
C SER A 254 -16.48 -1.90 -17.29
N HIS A 255 -16.81 -0.65 -17.62
CA HIS A 255 -18.19 -0.17 -17.69
C HIS A 255 -18.98 -0.71 -18.90
N ILE A 256 -18.28 -1.13 -19.96
CA ILE A 256 -18.89 -1.55 -21.22
C ILE A 256 -19.35 -3.02 -21.15
N ASN A 257 -18.72 -3.84 -20.32
CA ASN A 257 -18.98 -5.29 -20.27
C ASN A 257 -20.03 -5.75 -19.26
N GLN A 258 -20.52 -4.87 -18.38
CA GLN A 258 -21.68 -5.19 -17.53
C GLN A 258 -22.98 -5.37 -18.34
N GLN A 259 -22.96 -5.13 -19.66
CA GLN A 259 -24.13 -5.16 -20.54
C GLN A 259 -24.14 -6.32 -21.54
N ARG A 260 -23.14 -7.23 -21.56
CA ARG A 260 -23.03 -8.29 -22.59
C ARG A 260 -23.02 -9.72 -22.03
N ASN A 261 -24.19 -10.35 -22.16
CA ASN A 261 -24.55 -11.77 -22.05
C ASN A 261 -23.40 -12.81 -21.99
N LYS A 262 -23.22 -13.40 -20.81
CA LYS A 262 -23.25 -14.86 -20.51
C LYS A 262 -23.05 -15.03 -19.00
N LYS A 263 -24.08 -15.49 -18.26
CA LYS A 263 -24.12 -15.54 -16.78
C LYS A 263 -22.81 -15.99 -16.11
N ILE A 264 -22.16 -17.06 -16.59
CA ILE A 264 -20.92 -17.59 -15.99
C ILE A 264 -19.71 -16.67 -16.20
N ASN A 265 -19.58 -16.04 -17.37
CA ASN A 265 -18.51 -15.07 -17.65
C ASN A 265 -18.66 -13.84 -16.75
N GLU A 266 -19.89 -13.36 -16.57
CA GLU A 266 -20.21 -12.24 -15.70
C GLU A 266 -19.91 -12.57 -14.23
N ILE A 267 -20.28 -13.77 -13.74
CA ILE A 267 -19.96 -14.21 -12.38
C ILE A 267 -18.43 -14.25 -12.16
N MET A 268 -17.68 -14.86 -13.09
CA MET A 268 -16.22 -14.95 -12.97
C MET A 268 -15.54 -13.59 -13.01
N LEU A 269 -15.98 -12.72 -13.92
CA LEU A 269 -15.50 -11.36 -14.02
C LEU A 269 -15.81 -10.62 -12.71
N ASP A 270 -17.03 -10.66 -12.21
CA ASP A 270 -17.45 -9.97 -10.98
C ASP A 270 -16.65 -10.39 -9.74
N LEU A 271 -16.24 -11.66 -9.67
CA LEU A 271 -15.44 -12.20 -8.57
C LEU A 271 -13.97 -11.73 -8.64
N LEU A 272 -13.37 -11.76 -9.82
CA LEU A 272 -11.95 -11.44 -10.02
C LEU A 272 -11.67 -9.96 -10.27
N LEU A 273 -12.65 -9.19 -10.75
CA LEU A 273 -12.49 -7.79 -11.12
C LEU A 273 -11.97 -6.91 -9.96
N PRO A 274 -12.43 -7.05 -8.70
CA PRO A 274 -11.84 -6.31 -7.59
C PRO A 274 -10.35 -6.64 -7.37
N GLN A 275 -9.96 -7.90 -7.55
CA GLN A 275 -8.55 -8.29 -7.42
C GLN A 275 -7.70 -7.79 -8.57
N PHE A 276 -8.26 -7.82 -9.78
CA PHE A 276 -7.65 -7.24 -10.97
C PHE A 276 -7.32 -5.76 -10.78
N PHE A 277 -8.27 -4.97 -10.28
CA PHE A 277 -8.00 -3.56 -9.94
C PHE A 277 -7.06 -3.39 -8.75
N ASN A 278 -7.04 -4.29 -7.78
CA ASN A 278 -6.03 -4.27 -6.71
C ASN A 278 -4.60 -4.44 -7.26
N VAL A 279 -4.41 -5.30 -8.26
CA VAL A 279 -3.10 -5.46 -8.92
C VAL A 279 -2.71 -4.18 -9.66
N LEU A 280 -3.63 -3.58 -10.42
CA LEU A 280 -3.41 -2.30 -11.11
C LEU A 280 -3.08 -1.16 -10.12
N LEU A 281 -3.76 -1.11 -8.97
CA LEU A 281 -3.45 -0.17 -7.90
C LEU A 281 -2.05 -0.40 -7.30
N LYS A 282 -1.60 -1.66 -7.17
CA LYS A 282 -0.24 -1.97 -6.71
C LYS A 282 0.83 -1.51 -7.70
N ILE A 283 0.55 -1.58 -9.01
CA ILE A 283 1.41 -0.99 -10.05
C ILE A 283 1.45 0.53 -9.88
N LEU A 284 0.30 1.19 -9.72
CA LEU A 284 0.23 2.64 -9.52
C LEU A 284 0.96 3.09 -8.24
N GLU A 285 0.76 2.37 -7.14
CA GLU A 285 1.46 2.59 -5.87
C GLU A 285 2.98 2.54 -6.07
N THR A 286 3.47 1.51 -6.74
CA THR A 286 4.90 1.36 -7.05
C THR A 286 5.39 2.52 -7.93
N LEU A 287 4.62 2.92 -8.93
CA LEU A 287 4.95 4.05 -9.79
C LEU A 287 5.05 5.36 -8.99
N ILE A 288 4.12 5.60 -8.05
CA ILE A 288 4.12 6.76 -7.15
C ILE A 288 5.37 6.76 -6.28
N LEU A 289 5.74 5.62 -5.70
CA LEU A 289 6.96 5.50 -4.88
C LEU A 289 8.23 5.69 -5.70
N SER A 290 8.29 5.16 -6.92
CA SER A 290 9.46 5.23 -7.78
C SER A 290 9.69 6.63 -8.39
N LEU A 291 8.63 7.37 -8.71
CA LEU A 291 8.73 8.65 -9.43
C LEU A 291 8.42 9.88 -8.58
N GLY A 292 7.66 9.73 -7.50
CA GLY A 292 7.26 10.82 -6.61
C GLY A 292 6.83 12.09 -7.35
N ASN A 293 7.55 13.19 -7.11
CA ASN A 293 7.27 14.50 -7.68
C ASN A 293 7.29 14.57 -9.21
N HIS A 294 7.97 13.63 -9.91
CA HIS A 294 7.96 13.58 -11.36
C HIS A 294 6.56 13.29 -11.94
N LEU A 295 5.67 12.67 -11.17
CA LEU A 295 4.28 12.42 -11.58
C LEU A 295 3.36 13.64 -11.45
N ARG A 296 3.84 14.77 -10.91
CA ARG A 296 3.00 15.96 -10.69
C ARG A 296 2.29 16.43 -11.96
N ARG A 297 2.90 16.29 -13.14
CA ARG A 297 2.28 16.66 -14.43
C ARG A 297 1.10 15.76 -14.81
N SER A 298 1.05 14.54 -14.29
CA SER A 298 0.01 13.54 -14.57
C SER A 298 -1.10 13.50 -13.52
N TYR A 299 -1.14 14.46 -12.59
CA TYR A 299 -2.11 14.50 -11.49
C TYR A 299 -3.57 14.33 -11.94
N LYS A 300 -3.98 14.99 -13.04
CA LYS A 300 -5.35 14.88 -13.56
C LYS A 300 -5.70 13.44 -13.89
N GLN A 301 -4.79 12.73 -14.56
CA GLN A 301 -5.01 11.35 -14.98
C GLN A 301 -5.09 10.41 -13.77
N ILE A 302 -4.25 10.63 -12.76
CA ILE A 302 -4.23 9.86 -11.51
C ILE A 302 -5.53 10.10 -10.71
N TRP A 303 -6.02 11.34 -10.63
CA TRP A 303 -7.31 11.61 -10.00
C TRP A 303 -8.50 11.04 -10.78
N THR A 304 -8.45 11.00 -12.12
CA THR A 304 -9.46 10.29 -12.91
C THR A 304 -9.51 8.81 -12.50
N ILE A 305 -8.36 8.15 -12.41
CA ILE A 305 -8.27 6.75 -11.96
C ILE A 305 -8.91 6.58 -10.57
N PHE A 306 -8.55 7.42 -9.61
CA PHE A 306 -9.11 7.34 -8.25
C PHE A 306 -10.61 7.60 -8.22
N GLY A 307 -11.09 8.61 -8.95
CA GLY A 307 -12.51 8.92 -9.04
C GLY A 307 -13.32 7.76 -9.63
N ASP A 308 -12.82 7.13 -10.70
CA ASP A 308 -13.50 6.02 -11.34
C ASP A 308 -13.49 4.76 -10.45
N LEU A 309 -12.40 4.50 -9.71
CA LEU A 309 -12.34 3.41 -8.71
C LEU A 309 -13.29 3.65 -7.52
N LEU A 310 -13.41 4.88 -7.03
CA LEU A 310 -14.35 5.20 -5.96
C LEU A 310 -15.80 5.04 -6.42
N LYS A 311 -16.11 5.46 -7.65
CA LYS A 311 -17.42 5.21 -8.29
C LYS A 311 -17.70 3.72 -8.46
N LEU A 312 -16.72 2.95 -8.92
CA LEU A 312 -16.85 1.49 -9.07
C LEU A 312 -17.14 0.81 -7.73
N THR A 313 -16.53 1.30 -6.66
CA THR A 313 -16.67 0.75 -5.30
C THR A 313 -17.78 1.42 -4.48
N THR A 314 -18.72 2.16 -5.10
CA THR A 314 -19.76 2.89 -4.37
C THR A 314 -20.58 1.94 -3.49
N TYR A 315 -20.59 2.23 -2.19
CA TYR A 315 -21.05 1.33 -1.13
C TYR A 315 -22.52 0.90 -1.30
N GLU A 316 -23.41 1.79 -1.74
CA GLU A 316 -24.85 1.47 -1.85
C GLU A 316 -25.17 0.39 -2.89
N LYS A 317 -24.43 0.36 -4.01
CA LYS A 317 -24.62 -0.65 -5.07
C LYS A 317 -23.98 -2.00 -4.71
N ASN A 318 -22.95 -1.97 -3.86
CA ASN A 318 -22.08 -3.11 -3.59
C ASN A 318 -22.13 -3.61 -2.13
N LYS A 319 -23.16 -3.23 -1.35
CA LYS A 319 -23.31 -3.49 0.10
C LYS A 319 -23.02 -4.95 0.52
N LYS A 320 -23.10 -5.91 -0.40
CA LYS A 320 -22.96 -7.34 -0.14
C LYS A 320 -21.60 -7.96 -0.51
N LYS A 321 -20.68 -7.25 -1.18
CA LYS A 321 -19.42 -7.84 -1.70
C LYS A 321 -18.17 -7.32 -0.95
N THR A 322 -17.66 -8.12 -0.01
CA THR A 322 -16.43 -7.84 0.79
C THR A 322 -15.21 -7.50 -0.08
N SER A 323 -15.09 -8.08 -1.27
CA SER A 323 -14.00 -7.84 -2.22
C SER A 323 -13.94 -6.39 -2.73
N TYR A 324 -15.09 -5.78 -3.02
CA TYR A 324 -15.18 -4.37 -3.43
C TYR A 324 -14.87 -3.42 -2.28
N LEU A 325 -15.24 -3.79 -1.04
CA LEU A 325 -14.84 -3.03 0.14
C LEU A 325 -13.32 -3.04 0.30
N ARG A 326 -12.66 -4.19 0.16
CA ARG A 326 -11.18 -4.30 0.18
C ARG A 326 -10.52 -3.47 -0.93
N LEU A 327 -11.08 -3.46 -2.13
CA LEU A 327 -10.60 -2.59 -3.22
C LEU A 327 -10.71 -1.11 -2.84
N ARG A 328 -11.81 -0.71 -2.19
CA ARG A 328 -11.99 0.65 -1.68
C ARG A 328 -10.97 1.02 -0.62
N LEU A 329 -10.68 0.12 0.34
CA LEU A 329 -9.61 0.30 1.33
C LEU A 329 -8.27 0.58 0.65
N LYS A 330 -7.93 -0.26 -0.34
CA LYS A 330 -6.69 -0.10 -1.11
C LYS A 330 -6.68 1.22 -1.87
N THR A 331 -7.81 1.64 -2.42
CA THR A 331 -7.94 2.93 -3.12
C THR A 331 -7.66 4.10 -2.18
N TYR A 332 -8.27 4.13 -0.98
CA TYR A 332 -7.97 5.14 0.04
C TYR A 332 -6.51 5.14 0.49
N HIS A 333 -5.91 3.95 0.62
CA HIS A 333 -4.50 3.82 0.93
C HIS A 333 -3.60 4.44 -0.15
N VAL A 334 -3.85 4.16 -1.43
CA VAL A 334 -3.04 4.69 -2.53
C VAL A 334 -3.27 6.19 -2.73
N ILE A 335 -4.49 6.71 -2.49
CA ILE A 335 -4.76 8.16 -2.45
C ILE A 335 -3.98 8.83 -1.32
N SER A 336 -3.96 8.22 -0.13
CA SER A 336 -3.18 8.71 1.00
C SER A 336 -1.70 8.81 0.63
N LEU A 337 -1.16 7.76 0.01
CA LEU A 337 0.22 7.73 -0.46
C LEU A 337 0.50 8.81 -1.51
N TRP A 338 -0.38 8.99 -2.49
CA TRP A 338 -0.26 10.06 -3.48
C TRP A 338 -0.17 11.45 -2.83
N CYS A 339 -1.05 11.72 -1.86
CA CYS A 339 -1.07 12.98 -1.14
C CYS A 339 0.17 13.18 -0.26
N GLN A 340 0.66 12.12 0.39
CA GLN A 340 1.88 12.14 1.19
C GLN A 340 3.11 12.42 0.32
N THR A 341 3.29 11.67 -0.77
CA THR A 341 4.52 11.71 -1.57
C THR A 341 4.70 13.04 -2.32
N ILE A 342 3.61 13.70 -2.73
CA ILE A 342 3.66 14.89 -3.58
C ILE A 342 3.28 16.18 -2.82
N GLY A 343 2.63 16.05 -1.67
CA GLY A 343 2.14 17.19 -0.90
C GLY A 343 1.25 18.09 -1.75
N GLN A 344 1.52 19.40 -1.79
CA GLN A 344 0.74 20.40 -2.53
C GLN A 344 0.68 20.19 -4.04
N GLY A 345 1.62 19.45 -4.61
CA GLY A 345 1.54 19.08 -6.03
C GLY A 345 0.45 18.06 -6.34
N SER A 346 -0.13 17.41 -5.31
CA SER A 346 -1.12 16.35 -5.48
C SER A 346 -2.42 16.88 -6.07
N ARG A 347 -2.80 18.15 -5.82
CA ARG A 347 -4.11 18.74 -6.21
C ARG A 347 -5.30 17.96 -5.66
N SER A 348 -5.21 17.55 -4.40
CA SER A 348 -6.25 16.82 -3.67
C SER A 348 -7.58 17.58 -3.52
N ASP A 349 -7.60 18.88 -3.83
CA ASP A 349 -8.79 19.72 -3.92
C ASP A 349 -9.85 19.19 -4.90
N LEU A 350 -9.45 18.37 -5.89
CA LEU A 350 -10.35 17.86 -6.93
C LEU A 350 -11.32 16.77 -6.47
N ILE A 351 -11.00 16.02 -5.42
CA ILE A 351 -11.78 14.85 -4.99
C ILE A 351 -12.20 14.90 -3.52
N SER A 352 -11.75 15.93 -2.78
CA SER A 352 -11.99 16.07 -1.35
C SER A 352 -13.48 15.91 -1.01
N ASN A 353 -14.37 16.56 -1.77
CA ASN A 353 -15.82 16.50 -1.52
C ASN A 353 -16.35 15.06 -1.65
N SER A 354 -16.00 14.37 -2.74
CA SER A 354 -16.44 12.99 -2.99
C SER A 354 -16.03 12.05 -1.86
N ILE A 355 -14.80 12.17 -1.36
CA ILE A 355 -14.28 11.31 -0.29
C ILE A 355 -14.94 11.63 1.06
N MET A 356 -15.30 12.88 1.32
CA MET A 356 -16.00 13.26 2.55
C MET A 356 -17.45 12.79 2.54
N ASP A 357 -18.16 12.95 1.43
CA ASP A 357 -19.52 12.43 1.27
C ASP A 357 -19.53 10.90 1.44
N ASP A 358 -18.52 10.25 0.85
CA ASP A 358 -18.28 8.83 1.02
C ASP A 358 -18.04 8.41 2.48
N MET A 359 -17.17 9.13 3.22
CA MET A 359 -16.93 8.84 4.63
C MET A 359 -18.21 9.00 5.47
N LEU A 360 -19.00 10.04 5.22
CA LEU A 360 -20.28 10.22 5.89
C LEU A 360 -21.23 9.05 5.63
N ASN A 361 -21.29 8.57 4.40
CA ASN A 361 -22.15 7.43 4.05
C ASN A 361 -21.71 6.15 4.78
N ILE A 362 -20.40 5.89 4.88
CA ILE A 362 -19.84 4.78 5.66
C ILE A 362 -20.18 4.94 7.16
N CYS A 363 -20.13 6.16 7.70
CA CYS A 363 -20.43 6.39 9.11
C CYS A 363 -21.92 6.28 9.43
N LYS A 364 -22.80 6.72 8.51
CA LYS A 364 -24.26 6.54 8.64
C LYS A 364 -24.62 5.06 8.69
N SER A 365 -23.99 4.20 7.91
CA SER A 365 -24.30 2.77 7.96
C SER A 365 -23.89 2.10 9.27
N MET A 366 -22.82 2.55 9.94
CA MET A 366 -22.50 2.07 11.30
C MET A 366 -23.59 2.40 12.32
N SER A 367 -24.21 3.57 12.24
CA SER A 367 -25.30 3.93 13.16
C SER A 367 -26.57 3.06 13.00
N THR A 368 -26.66 2.29 11.91
CA THR A 368 -27.80 1.42 11.61
C THR A 368 -27.56 -0.06 11.87
N THR A 369 -26.31 -0.49 12.12
CA THR A 369 -25.96 -1.91 12.28
C THR A 369 -25.51 -2.22 13.70
N ASN A 370 -26.41 -2.70 14.55
CA ASN A 370 -26.12 -3.19 15.92
C ASN A 370 -25.45 -4.59 15.94
N SER A 371 -24.74 -4.98 14.89
CA SER A 371 -24.26 -6.35 14.64
C SER A 371 -22.73 -6.44 14.72
N VAL A 372 -22.25 -6.98 15.85
CA VAL A 372 -20.84 -7.08 16.27
C VAL A 372 -19.92 -7.86 15.31
N ALA A 373 -20.47 -8.70 14.42
CA ALA A 373 -19.67 -9.56 13.52
C ALA A 373 -19.32 -8.91 12.17
N THR A 374 -20.01 -7.84 11.78
CA THR A 374 -19.78 -7.05 10.55
C THR A 374 -18.77 -5.90 10.73
N ASP A 375 -18.20 -5.76 11.91
CA ASP A 375 -17.54 -4.51 12.32
C ASP A 375 -16.05 -4.41 11.95
N THR A 376 -15.28 -5.49 11.80
CA THR A 376 -13.82 -5.36 11.62
C THR A 376 -13.42 -4.71 10.29
N ILE A 377 -13.95 -5.18 9.16
CA ILE A 377 -13.64 -4.61 7.84
C ILE A 377 -14.27 -3.22 7.68
N MET A 378 -15.43 -3.02 8.31
CA MET A 378 -16.12 -1.73 8.31
C MET A 378 -15.34 -0.68 9.13
N MET A 379 -14.80 -1.07 10.29
CA MET A 379 -13.88 -0.25 11.09
C MET A 379 -12.58 0.05 10.33
N GLU A 380 -12.02 -0.94 9.64
CA GLU A 380 -10.86 -0.75 8.77
C GLU A 380 -11.16 0.25 7.63
N ALA A 381 -12.39 0.23 7.10
CA ALA A 381 -12.87 1.18 6.11
C ALA A 381 -12.96 2.60 6.63
N ILE A 382 -13.50 2.78 7.83
CA ILE A 382 -13.51 4.11 8.44
C ILE A 382 -12.09 4.59 8.72
N TYR A 383 -11.24 3.75 9.29
CA TYR A 383 -9.84 4.11 9.56
C TYR A 383 -9.09 4.51 8.28
N SER A 384 -9.27 3.73 7.21
CA SER A 384 -8.65 4.02 5.91
C SER A 384 -9.19 5.32 5.30
N ALA A 385 -10.49 5.59 5.40
CA ALA A 385 -11.10 6.83 4.96
C ALA A 385 -10.61 8.03 5.77
N GLN A 386 -10.55 7.91 7.09
CA GLN A 386 -10.03 8.94 8.00
C GLN A 386 -8.59 9.33 7.66
N ARG A 387 -7.72 8.33 7.48
CA ARG A 387 -6.32 8.55 7.09
C ARG A 387 -6.22 9.21 5.73
N CYS A 388 -7.04 8.81 4.77
CA CYS A 388 -7.12 9.41 3.44
C CYS A 388 -7.47 10.90 3.53
N ILE A 389 -8.49 11.25 4.31
CA ILE A 389 -8.95 12.62 4.51
C ILE A 389 -7.86 13.48 5.16
N PHE A 390 -7.21 12.98 6.20
CA PHE A 390 -6.09 13.66 6.84
C PHE A 390 -5.00 14.04 5.82
N HIS A 391 -4.59 13.10 4.95
CA HIS A 391 -3.58 13.38 3.94
C HIS A 391 -4.08 14.30 2.82
N ILE A 392 -5.36 14.23 2.44
CA ILE A 392 -5.97 15.16 1.49
C ILE A 392 -5.94 16.60 2.03
N LEU A 393 -6.36 16.79 3.28
CA LEU A 393 -6.38 18.10 3.93
C LEU A 393 -4.98 18.70 4.05
N ASN A 394 -4.00 17.90 4.50
CA ASN A 394 -2.63 18.37 4.69
C ASN A 394 -1.87 18.56 3.38
N SER A 395 -2.24 17.85 2.32
CA SER A 395 -1.61 18.05 1.02
C SER A 395 -2.07 19.35 0.36
N SER A 396 -3.31 19.81 0.57
CA SER A 396 -3.83 21.03 -0.07
C SER A 396 -4.55 21.98 0.89
N PRO A 397 -3.92 22.43 2.00
CA PRO A 397 -4.60 23.24 3.01
C PRO A 397 -5.20 24.50 2.38
N ASN A 398 -4.43 25.25 1.59
CA ASN A 398 -4.83 26.54 1.03
C ASN A 398 -5.69 26.47 -0.25
N ASN A 399 -5.92 25.27 -0.82
CA ASN A 399 -6.60 25.13 -2.12
C ASN A 399 -8.02 24.56 -2.02
N LEU A 400 -8.52 24.31 -0.82
CA LEU A 400 -9.91 23.91 -0.63
C LEU A 400 -10.82 25.10 -0.96
N LYS A 401 -11.72 24.91 -1.93
CA LYS A 401 -12.73 25.93 -2.25
C LYS A 401 -13.55 26.23 -0.98
N LEU A 402 -13.97 27.49 -0.81
CA LEU A 402 -14.78 27.92 0.34
C LEU A 402 -16.00 27.02 0.56
N TYR A 403 -16.72 26.69 -0.53
CA TYR A 403 -17.86 25.79 -0.48
C TYR A 403 -17.48 24.38 0.01
N SER A 404 -16.41 23.80 -0.53
CA SER A 404 -15.87 22.50 -0.09
C SER A 404 -15.48 22.50 1.39
N SER A 405 -14.92 23.62 1.87
CA SER A 405 -14.52 23.79 3.27
C SER A 405 -15.73 23.85 4.20
N LEU A 406 -16.79 24.56 3.84
CA LEU A 406 -18.03 24.65 4.62
C LEU A 406 -18.79 23.31 4.67
N VAL A 407 -18.82 22.60 3.55
CA VAL A 407 -19.39 21.24 3.48
C VAL A 407 -18.55 20.28 4.33
N MET A 408 -17.22 20.34 4.22
CA MET A 408 -16.30 19.58 5.08
C MET A 408 -16.54 19.85 6.56
N GLU A 409 -16.57 21.12 6.95
CA GLU A 409 -16.82 21.57 8.32
C GLU A 409 -18.14 20.99 8.83
N THR A 410 -19.25 21.19 8.10
CA THR A 410 -20.58 20.72 8.49
C THR A 410 -20.61 19.18 8.63
N ASN A 411 -20.03 18.48 7.66
CA ASN A 411 -20.03 17.02 7.61
C ASN A 411 -19.19 16.42 8.75
N VAL A 412 -17.99 16.96 8.96
CA VAL A 412 -17.10 16.50 10.02
C VAL A 412 -17.71 16.81 11.38
N MET A 413 -18.18 18.04 11.61
CA MET A 413 -18.81 18.39 12.88
C MET A 413 -20.06 17.53 13.17
N ASN A 414 -20.92 17.30 12.19
CA ASN A 414 -22.07 16.40 12.36
C ASN A 414 -21.66 14.97 12.72
N PHE A 415 -20.59 14.47 12.12
CA PHE A 415 -20.06 13.15 12.43
C PHE A 415 -19.41 13.10 13.82
N PHE A 416 -18.68 14.13 14.23
CA PHE A 416 -18.12 14.26 15.57
C PHE A 416 -19.20 14.34 16.65
N CYS A 417 -20.23 15.17 16.46
CA CYS A 417 -21.33 15.28 17.42
C CYS A 417 -22.04 13.94 17.66
N ARG A 418 -22.06 13.04 16.66
CA ARG A 418 -22.63 11.68 16.81
C ARG A 418 -21.70 10.68 17.49
N THR A 419 -20.38 10.88 17.39
CA THR A 419 -19.37 9.93 17.90
C THR A 419 -18.79 10.34 19.26
N CYS A 420 -18.87 11.62 19.62
CA CYS A 420 -18.39 12.18 20.89
C CYS A 420 -19.43 12.16 22.02
N ASP A 421 -20.52 11.40 21.90
CA ASP A 421 -21.32 11.07 23.08
C ASP A 421 -20.39 10.38 24.10
N SER A 422 -20.28 10.96 25.30
CA SER A 422 -19.31 10.55 26.33
C SER A 422 -19.40 9.06 26.70
N SER A 423 -20.57 8.46 26.49
CA SER A 423 -20.84 7.04 26.70
C SER A 423 -20.20 6.13 25.63
N LEU A 424 -20.10 6.60 24.38
CA LEU A 424 -19.62 5.84 23.22
C LEU A 424 -18.17 6.17 22.84
N TRP A 425 -17.67 7.37 23.13
CA TRP A 425 -16.31 7.77 22.72
C TRP A 425 -15.25 6.73 23.12
N ASN A 426 -15.27 6.31 24.39
CA ASN A 426 -14.29 5.37 24.93
C ASN A 426 -14.54 3.90 24.55
N THR A 427 -15.60 3.57 23.81
CA THR A 427 -15.82 2.22 23.26
C THR A 427 -15.09 2.01 21.95
N TYR A 428 -14.75 3.08 21.24
CA TYR A 428 -13.95 3.03 20.01
C TYR A 428 -12.45 2.81 20.29
N SER A 429 -11.77 2.16 19.33
CA SER A 429 -10.32 1.94 19.40
C SER A 429 -9.56 3.27 19.49
N CYS A 430 -8.35 3.23 20.08
CA CYS A 430 -7.55 4.44 20.22
C CYS A 430 -7.04 4.95 18.87
N GLU A 431 -6.81 4.08 17.89
CA GLU A 431 -6.41 4.43 16.53
C GLU A 431 -7.50 5.23 15.82
N TYR A 432 -8.75 4.80 15.95
CA TYR A 432 -9.92 5.50 15.41
C TYR A 432 -10.02 6.91 15.97
N ARG A 433 -9.97 7.04 17.31
CA ARG A 433 -10.05 8.33 18.00
C ARG A 433 -8.87 9.24 17.66
N SER A 434 -7.66 8.70 17.58
CA SER A 434 -6.46 9.43 17.17
C SER A 434 -6.59 9.95 15.73
N GLY A 435 -7.12 9.13 14.81
CA GLY A 435 -7.40 9.52 13.42
C GLY A 435 -8.40 10.66 13.33
N LEU A 436 -9.47 10.60 14.12
CA LEU A 436 -10.45 11.68 14.28
C LEU A 436 -9.80 13.00 14.71
N ILE A 437 -9.08 12.99 15.82
CA ILE A 437 -8.42 14.19 16.35
C ILE A 437 -7.45 14.79 15.31
N LYS A 438 -6.74 13.95 14.57
CA LYS A 438 -5.85 14.39 13.47
C LYS A 438 -6.61 15.10 12.36
N ILE A 439 -7.80 14.63 11.98
CA ILE A 439 -8.65 15.30 10.97
C ILE A 439 -9.09 16.67 11.48
N LEU A 440 -9.56 16.77 12.73
CA LEU A 440 -9.95 18.05 13.32
C LEU A 440 -8.79 19.05 13.33
N PHE A 441 -7.60 18.58 13.71
CA PHE A 441 -6.40 19.40 13.68
C PHE A 441 -6.04 19.83 12.25
N SER A 442 -6.12 18.93 11.27
CA SER A 442 -5.91 19.26 9.86
C SER A 442 -6.91 20.29 9.36
N ILE A 443 -8.18 20.23 9.78
CA ILE A 443 -9.20 21.22 9.39
C ILE A 443 -8.87 22.60 9.99
N LEU A 444 -8.50 22.66 11.27
CA LEU A 444 -8.09 23.89 11.95
C LEU A 444 -6.85 24.51 11.29
N THR A 445 -5.87 23.70 10.93
CA THR A 445 -4.61 24.16 10.34
C THR A 445 -4.71 24.43 8.85
N ALA A 446 -5.70 23.87 8.15
CA ALA A 446 -5.84 23.99 6.71
C ALA A 446 -6.14 25.41 6.21
N ARG A 447 -6.23 26.45 7.04
CA ARG A 447 -6.73 27.78 6.62
C ARG A 447 -8.07 27.69 5.87
N ALA A 448 -8.84 26.63 6.12
CA ALA A 448 -10.25 26.60 5.77
C ALA A 448 -10.88 27.81 6.47
N PHE A 449 -11.70 28.56 5.74
CA PHE A 449 -12.48 29.66 6.29
C PHE A 449 -13.54 29.09 7.25
N LEU A 450 -13.09 28.61 8.40
CA LEU A 450 -13.94 28.07 9.44
C LEU A 450 -14.65 29.22 10.11
N LYS A 451 -15.95 29.03 10.38
CA LYS A 451 -16.69 29.97 11.21
C LYS A 451 -16.08 29.98 12.62
N PRO A 452 -16.01 31.16 13.29
CA PRO A 452 -15.49 31.24 14.66
C PRO A 452 -16.15 30.24 15.63
N SER A 453 -17.47 30.03 15.48
CA SER A 453 -18.25 29.05 16.25
C SER A 453 -17.72 27.61 16.10
N SER A 454 -17.25 27.26 14.90
CA SER A 454 -16.77 25.91 14.60
C SER A 454 -15.35 25.73 15.09
N VAL A 455 -14.52 26.77 14.99
CA VAL A 455 -13.19 26.78 15.61
C VAL A 455 -13.31 26.57 17.13
N GLU A 456 -14.22 27.30 17.77
CA GLU A 456 -14.48 27.16 19.21
C GLU A 456 -14.97 25.76 19.57
N ALA A 457 -15.93 25.21 18.81
CA ALA A 457 -16.44 23.86 19.02
C ALA A 457 -15.32 22.81 18.92
N ILE A 458 -14.47 22.89 17.88
CA ILE A 458 -13.36 21.95 17.69
C ILE A 458 -12.35 22.05 18.84
N ILE A 459 -11.97 23.27 19.25
CA ILE A 459 -11.03 23.48 20.36
C ILE A 459 -11.60 22.90 21.66
N ASN A 460 -12.90 23.12 21.91
CA ASN A 460 -13.57 22.59 23.10
C ASN A 460 -13.62 21.06 23.08
N ILE A 461 -13.87 20.43 21.93
CA ILE A 461 -13.80 18.97 21.77
C ILE A 461 -12.39 18.46 22.08
N ILE A 462 -11.35 19.03 21.46
CA ILE A 462 -9.96 18.61 21.69
C ILE A 462 -9.56 18.79 23.16
N ARG A 463 -9.99 19.89 23.79
CA ARG A 463 -9.78 20.14 25.23
C ARG A 463 -10.47 19.10 26.09
N GLN A 464 -11.73 18.78 25.82
CA GLN A 464 -12.46 17.75 26.55
C GLN A 464 -11.78 16.39 26.42
N VAL A 465 -11.47 15.95 25.20
CA VAL A 465 -10.78 14.67 24.93
C VAL A 465 -9.41 14.62 25.62
N SER A 466 -8.66 15.73 25.66
CA SER A 466 -7.35 15.77 26.35
C SER A 466 -7.43 15.41 27.84
N VAL A 467 -8.59 15.59 28.47
CA VAL A 467 -8.83 15.31 29.89
C VAL A 467 -9.59 14.00 30.10
N SER A 468 -10.62 13.72 29.29
CA SER A 468 -11.58 12.63 29.54
C SER A 468 -11.27 11.31 28.83
N ASP A 469 -10.32 11.29 27.90
CA ASP A 469 -9.99 10.09 27.13
C ASP A 469 -9.27 9.03 27.99
N LYS A 470 -9.66 7.75 27.90
CA LYS A 470 -9.02 6.68 28.69
C LYS A 470 -7.56 6.40 28.28
N ASN A 471 -7.21 6.62 27.02
CA ASN A 471 -5.90 6.30 26.46
C ASN A 471 -4.94 7.49 26.60
N ILE A 472 -3.78 7.25 27.21
CA ILE A 472 -2.79 8.30 27.49
C ILE A 472 -2.16 8.90 26.23
N GLU A 473 -2.00 8.11 25.16
CA GLU A 473 -1.44 8.59 23.89
C GLU A 473 -2.40 9.58 23.22
N VAL A 474 -3.69 9.28 23.21
CA VAL A 474 -4.72 10.19 22.66
C VAL A 474 -4.77 11.49 23.47
N ARG A 475 -4.71 11.42 24.81
CA ARG A 475 -4.62 12.61 25.67
C ARG A 475 -3.38 13.46 25.36
N ASN A 476 -2.21 12.83 25.27
CA ASN A 476 -0.94 13.52 24.97
C ASN A 476 -0.96 14.16 23.58
N ASN A 477 -1.55 13.50 22.59
CA ASN A 477 -1.73 14.05 21.25
C ASN A 477 -2.61 15.30 21.27
N CYS A 478 -3.75 15.25 21.97
CA CYS A 478 -4.65 16.41 22.12
C CYS A 478 -3.95 17.57 22.86
N ALA A 479 -3.22 17.29 23.94
CA ALA A 479 -2.47 18.29 24.69
C ALA A 479 -1.39 18.96 23.81
N THR A 480 -0.69 18.19 22.98
CA THR A 480 0.30 18.71 22.02
C THR A 480 -0.35 19.61 20.98
N ILE A 481 -1.51 19.22 20.46
CA ILE A 481 -2.30 20.04 19.52
C ILE A 481 -2.72 21.36 20.17
N LEU A 482 -3.26 21.33 21.39
CA LEU A 482 -3.68 22.53 22.10
C LEU A 482 -2.50 23.48 22.36
N LEU A 483 -1.35 22.95 22.75
CA LEU A 483 -0.14 23.73 22.94
C LEU A 483 0.34 24.37 21.63
N TYR A 484 0.24 23.66 20.52
CA TYR A 484 0.54 24.21 19.19
C TYR A 484 -0.42 25.36 18.84
N LEU A 485 -1.72 25.17 19.02
CA LEU A 485 -2.73 26.20 18.75
C LEU A 485 -2.55 27.43 19.64
N GLU A 486 -2.21 27.24 20.92
CA GLU A 486 -1.87 28.34 21.84
C GLU A 486 -0.64 29.10 21.35
N ASN A 487 0.40 28.40 20.89
CA ASN A 487 1.59 29.05 20.33
C ASN A 487 1.29 29.81 19.03
N CYS A 488 0.37 29.33 18.19
CA CYS A 488 -0.09 30.06 17.01
C CYS A 488 -0.84 31.35 17.37
N ALA A 489 -1.66 31.31 18.43
CA ALA A 489 -2.41 32.47 18.91
C ALA A 489 -1.55 33.47 19.71
N HIS A 490 -0.54 32.96 20.44
CA HIS A 490 0.35 33.75 21.30
C HIS A 490 1.84 33.40 21.07
N PRO A 491 2.44 33.78 19.92
CA PRO A 491 3.80 33.40 19.57
C PRO A 491 4.88 33.84 20.57
N GLN A 492 4.62 34.94 21.29
CA GLN A 492 5.56 35.54 22.23
C GLN A 492 5.61 34.84 23.60
N LYS A 493 4.69 33.93 23.90
CA LYS A 493 4.55 33.31 25.22
C LYS A 493 5.56 32.16 25.48
N ASN A 494 6.27 31.66 24.46
CA ASN A 494 7.11 30.45 24.56
C ASN A 494 8.38 30.47 23.67
N SER A 495 9.25 31.47 23.79
CA SER A 495 10.49 31.57 23.00
C SER A 495 11.54 30.46 23.28
N TYR A 496 11.45 29.71 24.39
CA TYR A 496 12.43 28.65 24.73
C TYR A 496 11.93 27.20 24.58
N LYS A 497 10.62 26.95 24.52
CA LYS A 497 10.04 25.59 24.31
C LYS A 497 9.83 25.22 22.83
N LEU A 498 10.03 26.19 21.93
CA LEU A 498 9.71 26.11 20.50
C LEU A 498 10.37 24.92 19.79
N ASN A 499 11.67 24.66 20.06
CA ASN A 499 12.43 23.63 19.34
C ASN A 499 11.98 22.19 19.66
N VAL A 500 11.44 21.93 20.85
CA VAL A 500 10.96 20.59 21.24
C VAL A 500 9.54 20.37 20.74
N VAL A 501 8.64 21.35 20.92
CA VAL A 501 7.24 21.24 20.48
C VAL A 501 7.14 21.24 18.95
N GLN A 502 7.91 22.06 18.25
CA GLN A 502 7.93 22.10 16.80
C GLN A 502 8.56 20.84 16.19
N ARG A 503 9.56 20.23 16.86
CA ARG A 503 10.04 18.89 16.49
C ARG A 503 9.00 17.81 16.80
N THR A 504 8.26 17.88 17.91
CA THR A 504 7.22 16.90 18.24
C THR A 504 5.97 17.06 17.37
N VAL A 505 5.63 18.26 16.91
CA VAL A 505 4.52 18.54 15.98
C VAL A 505 4.93 18.26 14.54
N ASN A 506 6.15 18.61 14.13
CA ASN A 506 6.68 18.16 12.85
C ASN A 506 6.84 16.64 12.86
N ASN A 507 7.26 16.04 13.97
CA ASN A 507 7.17 14.59 14.16
C ASN A 507 5.70 14.14 14.24
N PHE A 508 4.72 14.88 14.74
CA PHE A 508 3.32 14.43 14.69
C PHE A 508 2.76 14.44 13.26
N ILE A 509 3.22 15.39 12.45
CA ILE A 509 2.96 15.52 11.01
C ILE A 509 3.78 14.48 10.21
N ASN A 510 5.01 14.16 10.65
CA ASN A 510 6.02 13.31 9.98
C ASN A 510 6.20 11.90 10.60
N VAL A 511 5.59 11.54 11.73
CA VAL A 511 5.69 10.21 12.41
C VAL A 511 4.69 9.23 11.80
N ALA A 512 3.89 9.69 10.84
CA ALA A 512 3.35 8.81 9.82
C ALA A 512 4.42 8.32 8.81
N GLU A 513 5.65 8.86 8.81
CA GLU A 513 6.58 8.76 7.66
C GLU A 513 7.72 7.72 7.76
N ASN A 514 8.07 7.09 8.91
CA ASN A 514 9.30 6.26 8.92
C ASN A 514 9.23 4.83 9.49
N ASN A 515 8.17 4.40 10.18
CA ASN A 515 8.18 3.08 10.83
C ASN A 515 7.85 1.87 9.93
N LYS A 516 7.63 2.06 8.62
CA LYS A 516 7.61 0.94 7.65
C LYS A 516 8.69 1.04 6.57
N LEU A 517 9.25 2.23 6.30
CA LEU A 517 10.33 2.41 5.32
C LEU A 517 11.72 2.07 5.89
N GLN A 518 11.92 2.13 7.21
CA GLN A 518 13.20 1.73 7.82
C GLN A 518 13.29 0.24 8.16
N GLN A 519 12.20 -0.46 8.47
CA GLN A 519 12.28 -1.92 8.75
C GLN A 519 12.55 -2.78 7.51
N GLN A 520 12.35 -2.25 6.29
CA GLN A 520 12.81 -2.91 5.06
C GLN A 520 14.24 -2.53 4.65
N ASN A 521 14.80 -1.45 5.21
CA ASN A 521 16.15 -0.96 4.90
C ASN A 521 17.19 -1.24 6.01
N SER A 522 16.77 -1.60 7.23
CA SER A 522 17.66 -1.75 8.39
C SER A 522 18.27 -3.15 8.56
N HIS A 523 18.11 -4.06 7.61
CA HIS A 523 18.76 -5.38 7.68
C HIS A 523 20.12 -5.48 6.99
N ILE A 524 20.72 -4.38 6.50
CA ILE A 524 21.96 -4.46 5.69
C ILE A 524 23.14 -3.57 6.14
N TYR A 525 23.02 -2.65 7.09
CA TYR A 525 24.21 -1.89 7.54
C TYR A 525 24.36 -1.82 9.06
N THR A 526 25.10 -2.78 9.62
CA THR A 526 25.90 -2.58 10.84
C THR A 526 27.23 -3.32 10.69
N ASN A 527 28.26 -2.58 10.29
CA ASN A 527 29.64 -2.65 10.80
C ASN A 527 30.54 -1.87 9.83
N ASP A 528 30.96 -0.69 10.26
CA ASP A 528 32.37 -0.31 10.19
C ASP A 528 32.60 0.74 11.27
N GLY A 529 33.28 0.31 12.32
CA GLY A 529 33.95 1.23 13.21
C GLY A 529 35.25 1.65 12.55
N ASN A 530 35.52 2.95 12.52
CA ASN A 530 36.88 3.36 12.82
C ASN A 530 36.95 4.69 13.57
N CYS A 531 37.76 4.62 14.60
CA CYS A 531 38.12 5.60 15.59
C CYS A 531 38.93 6.72 14.95
N GLN A 532 38.59 7.99 15.21
CA GLN A 532 39.59 9.04 15.34
C GLN A 532 39.18 10.01 16.44
N LYS A 533 40.00 10.00 17.50
CA LYS A 533 40.00 10.93 18.62
C LYS A 533 40.45 12.31 18.14
N THR A 534 39.75 13.36 18.54
CA THR A 534 40.40 14.60 18.99
C THR A 534 39.52 15.28 20.04
N SER A 535 40.17 15.57 21.15
CA SER A 535 39.70 16.19 22.39
C SER A 535 39.73 17.71 22.32
N SER A 536 38.73 18.37 22.90
CA SER A 536 38.82 19.63 23.66
C SER A 536 37.42 19.90 24.24
N GLU A 537 37.17 19.68 25.53
CA GLU A 537 37.36 20.65 26.62
C GLU A 537 36.84 22.05 26.29
N PHE A 538 35.67 22.40 26.82
CA PHE A 538 35.50 23.58 27.67
C PHE A 538 34.28 23.38 28.57
N ALA A 539 34.55 23.21 29.86
CA ALA A 539 33.59 23.32 30.93
C ALA A 539 33.36 24.80 31.27
N LEU A 540 32.13 25.16 31.66
CA LEU A 540 31.90 26.19 32.67
C LEU A 540 30.61 25.86 33.44
N LYS A 541 30.82 25.61 34.73
CA LYS A 541 29.86 25.52 35.83
C LYS A 541 29.40 26.93 36.22
N GLU A 542 28.15 27.05 36.67
CA GLU A 542 27.70 27.80 37.87
C GLU A 542 26.21 27.46 38.08
N LYS A 543 25.78 26.73 39.13
CA LYS A 543 25.36 27.20 40.48
C LYS A 543 24.57 28.52 40.39
N SER A 544 23.32 28.64 40.86
CA SER A 544 22.86 28.36 42.23
C SER A 544 21.33 28.25 42.33
N GLN A 545 20.90 27.76 43.49
CA GLN A 545 19.57 27.31 43.91
C GLN A 545 18.76 28.50 44.53
N PRO A 546 17.63 28.30 45.25
CA PRO A 546 16.31 28.87 44.96
C PRO A 546 15.85 29.95 45.96
N ASP A 547 14.75 30.64 45.67
CA ASP A 547 13.97 31.31 46.73
C ASP A 547 12.45 31.12 46.54
N ARG A 548 11.82 30.71 47.64
CA ARG A 548 10.38 30.70 47.90
C ARG A 548 9.99 32.09 48.44
N ILE A 549 8.71 32.47 48.32
CA ILE A 549 7.87 33.01 49.42
C ILE A 549 6.43 33.33 48.91
N ALA A 550 5.46 32.96 49.77
CA ALA A 550 4.07 33.43 49.97
C ALA A 550 3.06 33.36 48.81
N GLU A 551 1.98 32.58 48.88
CA GLU A 551 0.79 32.72 49.76
C GLU A 551 0.15 34.12 49.70
N ASN A 552 -0.99 34.22 49.02
CA ASN A 552 -2.15 34.96 49.50
C ASN A 552 -3.40 34.47 48.76
N GLY A 553 -4.29 33.83 49.53
CA GLY A 553 -5.62 33.47 49.10
C GLY A 553 -6.58 34.65 49.28
N ILE A 554 -7.48 34.86 48.32
CA ILE A 554 -8.73 35.56 48.54
C ILE A 554 -9.84 34.73 47.88
N LYS A 555 -10.67 34.13 48.73
CA LYS A 555 -12.03 33.68 48.41
C LYS A 555 -12.92 34.90 48.32
N ILE A 556 -13.66 35.07 47.22
CA ILE A 556 -15.00 35.69 47.25
C ILE A 556 -15.92 34.84 46.37
N VAL A 557 -17.00 34.38 47.00
CA VAL A 557 -18.14 33.60 46.49
C VAL A 557 -19.29 34.60 46.21
N PRO A 558 -20.25 34.25 45.33
CA PRO A 558 -20.86 35.12 44.33
C PRO A 558 -22.21 35.67 44.76
N GLN A 559 -22.79 36.60 44.00
CA GLN A 559 -24.24 36.83 44.03
C GLN A 559 -24.81 37.70 42.90
N PHE A 560 -26.08 37.42 42.59
CA PHE A 560 -27.09 38.07 41.71
C PHE A 560 -26.90 37.88 40.19
N SER A 561 -27.73 37.10 39.46
CA SER A 561 -29.20 37.10 39.23
C SER A 561 -29.73 38.35 38.54
N GLU A 562 -30.29 38.20 37.33
CA GLU A 562 -31.73 38.36 37.10
C GLU A 562 -32.09 38.17 35.62
N ALA A 563 -33.27 37.58 35.42
CA ALA A 563 -33.94 37.39 34.16
C ALA A 563 -34.76 38.63 33.80
N SER A 564 -34.99 38.85 32.50
CA SER A 564 -36.18 39.59 32.05
C SER A 564 -36.66 39.10 30.69
N THR A 565 -37.97 38.87 30.66
CA THR A 565 -38.79 38.23 29.64
C THR A 565 -39.43 39.23 28.68
N ILE A 566 -39.80 38.76 27.48
CA ILE A 566 -40.94 39.15 26.62
C ILE A 566 -40.88 40.53 25.90
N LYS A 567 -40.97 40.52 24.55
CA LYS A 567 -42.17 40.97 23.80
C LYS A 567 -42.07 40.71 22.29
N SER A 568 -43.12 40.04 21.80
CA SER A 568 -43.50 39.78 20.42
C SER A 568 -43.99 41.04 19.70
N ILE A 569 -43.81 41.11 18.37
CA ILE A 569 -44.73 41.81 17.46
C ILE A 569 -44.91 40.95 16.19
N GLU A 570 -46.14 40.48 16.00
CA GLU A 570 -46.72 40.03 14.74
C GLU A 570 -47.38 41.21 13.99
N LYS A 571 -47.64 40.95 12.70
CA LYS A 571 -48.65 41.50 11.76
C LYS A 571 -48.04 42.31 10.62
N ALA A 572 -48.50 42.23 9.37
CA ALA A 572 -49.44 41.34 8.67
C ALA A 572 -49.51 41.85 7.20
N ASN A 573 -50.18 41.07 6.34
CA ASN A 573 -50.85 41.45 5.08
C ASN A 573 -49.97 41.52 3.81
N ASN A 574 -50.37 41.02 2.64
CA ASN A 574 -51.62 40.39 2.20
C ASN A 574 -51.41 39.59 0.90
N LYS A 575 -52.16 38.50 0.79
CA LYS A 575 -52.55 37.73 -0.42
C LYS A 575 -53.50 38.60 -1.29
N PRO A 576 -53.95 38.23 -2.52
CA PRO A 576 -54.82 37.05 -2.72
C PRO A 576 -54.80 36.35 -4.12
N THR A 577 -55.14 35.04 -4.16
CA THR A 577 -56.26 34.38 -4.92
C THR A 577 -55.91 33.93 -6.34
N ASN A 578 -56.33 32.76 -6.88
CA ASN A 578 -57.49 31.86 -6.69
C ASN A 578 -57.12 30.44 -7.24
N SER A 579 -57.46 29.31 -6.58
CA SER A 579 -58.73 28.52 -6.56
C SER A 579 -58.86 27.60 -7.79
N ASN A 580 -59.17 26.28 -7.74
CA ASN A 580 -60.25 25.48 -7.14
C ASN A 580 -59.80 23.98 -7.10
N ASP A 581 -60.00 23.21 -6.02
CA ASP A 581 -61.17 22.35 -5.67
C ASP A 581 -61.37 21.14 -6.62
N GLN A 582 -61.64 19.88 -6.23
CA GLN A 582 -62.17 19.30 -4.99
C GLN A 582 -62.02 17.75 -4.99
N MET A 583 -61.92 17.17 -3.79
CA MET A 583 -62.21 15.76 -3.40
C MET A 583 -63.74 15.48 -3.46
N PRO A 584 -64.31 14.25 -3.24
CA PRO A 584 -63.94 13.19 -2.27
C PRO A 584 -64.00 11.76 -2.89
N GLU A 585 -63.80 10.61 -2.24
CA GLU A 585 -64.28 10.08 -0.97
C GLU A 585 -63.56 8.75 -0.63
N ALA A 586 -63.67 8.29 0.61
CA ALA A 586 -62.90 7.21 1.20
C ALA A 586 -63.44 5.81 0.88
N GLU A 587 -62.55 4.82 0.73
CA GLU A 587 -62.81 3.45 1.19
C GLU A 587 -61.50 2.67 1.40
N SER A 588 -61.55 1.83 2.42
CA SER A 588 -60.46 1.08 3.04
C SER A 588 -60.06 -0.20 2.27
N THR A 589 -58.91 -0.73 2.68
CA THR A 589 -58.52 -2.16 2.79
C THR A 589 -57.59 -2.79 1.73
N SER A 590 -56.57 -3.42 2.30
CA SER A 590 -55.71 -4.51 1.79
C SER A 590 -54.43 -4.14 1.03
N ILE A 591 -53.34 -4.37 1.76
CA ILE A 591 -51.95 -4.43 1.33
C ILE A 591 -51.75 -5.76 0.60
N TYR A 592 -51.30 -5.72 -0.65
CA TYR A 592 -50.55 -6.81 -1.27
C TYR A 592 -49.16 -6.25 -1.62
N LEU A 593 -48.19 -6.60 -0.77
CA LEU A 593 -46.77 -6.55 -1.11
C LEU A 593 -46.47 -7.84 -1.89
N GLU A 594 -46.24 -7.72 -3.19
CA GLU A 594 -45.54 -8.76 -3.96
C GLU A 594 -44.08 -8.76 -3.49
N ASP A 595 -43.75 -9.77 -2.68
CA ASP A 595 -42.38 -10.19 -2.42
C ASP A 595 -41.75 -10.66 -3.74
N ILE A 596 -40.89 -9.82 -4.32
CA ILE A 596 -39.89 -10.30 -5.29
C ILE A 596 -38.75 -10.92 -4.47
N SER A 597 -38.88 -12.20 -4.13
CA SER A 597 -37.74 -12.99 -3.67
C SER A 597 -36.92 -13.40 -4.89
N ASP A 598 -35.81 -12.71 -5.13
CA ASP A 598 -34.76 -13.22 -6.01
C ASP A 598 -34.10 -14.46 -5.35
N ASP A 599 -34.69 -15.62 -5.62
CA ASP A 599 -34.15 -16.92 -5.24
C ASP A 599 -32.93 -17.22 -6.14
N ILE A 600 -31.74 -16.88 -5.63
CA ILE A 600 -30.46 -17.32 -6.21
C ILE A 600 -30.43 -18.86 -6.11
N SER A 601 -30.49 -19.51 -7.27
CA SER A 601 -30.44 -20.97 -7.43
C SER A 601 -29.33 -21.59 -6.57
N THR A 602 -29.61 -22.76 -5.98
CA THR A 602 -28.65 -23.58 -5.23
C THR A 602 -27.36 -23.87 -6.00
N ASP A 603 -27.41 -23.90 -7.33
CA ASP A 603 -26.25 -24.11 -8.20
C ASP A 603 -25.34 -22.87 -8.25
N GLU A 604 -25.90 -21.66 -8.18
CA GLU A 604 -25.12 -20.41 -8.18
C GLU A 604 -24.36 -20.22 -6.85
N LYS A 605 -24.95 -20.66 -5.74
CA LYS A 605 -24.27 -20.73 -4.43
C LYS A 605 -23.15 -21.78 -4.42
N LEU A 606 -23.36 -22.93 -5.06
CA LEU A 606 -22.36 -23.99 -5.14
C LEU A 606 -21.16 -23.55 -5.99
N VAL A 607 -21.41 -22.94 -7.16
CA VAL A 607 -20.35 -22.38 -8.01
C VAL A 607 -19.61 -21.25 -7.30
N ALA A 608 -20.32 -20.34 -6.62
CA ALA A 608 -19.68 -19.29 -5.84
C ALA A 608 -18.79 -19.87 -4.73
N ASN A 609 -19.24 -20.91 -4.01
CA ASN A 609 -18.44 -21.54 -2.96
C ASN A 609 -17.21 -22.27 -3.50
N ILE A 610 -17.36 -23.07 -4.57
CA ILE A 610 -16.24 -23.77 -5.23
C ILE A 610 -15.21 -22.77 -5.76
N VAL A 611 -15.67 -21.66 -6.33
CA VAL A 611 -14.80 -20.61 -6.87
C VAL A 611 -14.16 -19.80 -5.75
N THR A 612 -14.83 -19.60 -4.61
CA THR A 612 -14.25 -18.93 -3.45
C THR A 612 -13.12 -19.76 -2.85
N THR A 613 -13.29 -21.08 -2.72
CA THR A 613 -12.22 -22.01 -2.31
C THR A 613 -11.06 -22.00 -3.30
N PHE A 614 -11.36 -21.98 -4.61
CA PHE A 614 -10.34 -21.92 -5.66
C PHE A 614 -9.59 -20.58 -5.69
N ILE A 615 -10.27 -19.46 -5.38
CA ILE A 615 -9.67 -18.13 -5.27
C ILE A 615 -8.83 -18.03 -4.00
N GLU A 616 -9.25 -18.62 -2.88
CA GLU A 616 -8.45 -18.69 -1.65
C GLU A 616 -7.16 -19.49 -1.84
N ASP A 617 -7.17 -20.52 -2.69
CA ASP A 617 -5.96 -21.26 -3.09
C ASP A 617 -5.07 -20.50 -4.11
N LEU A 618 -5.59 -19.45 -4.76
CA LEU A 618 -4.88 -18.61 -5.75
C LEU A 618 -4.33 -17.29 -5.18
N ILE A 619 -4.83 -16.85 -4.01
CA ILE A 619 -4.34 -15.67 -3.28
C ILE A 619 -3.04 -16.02 -2.59
#